data_AF-A0A3D3UMU8-F1
#
_entry.id   AF-A0A3D3UMU8-F1
#
_cell.length_a   1.000
_cell.length_b   1.000
_cell.length_c   1.000
_cell.angle_alpha   90.00
_cell.angle_beta   90.00
_cell.angle_gamma   90.00
#
_symmetry.space_group_name_H-M   'P 1'
#
loop_
_entity.id
_entity.type
_entity.pdbx_description
1 polymer ?
#
loop_
_entity_poly.entity_id
_entity_poly.type
_entity_poly.pdbx_seq_one_letter_code
_entity_poly.pdbx_strand_id
1 'polypeptide(L)' 'PGLYAAILGLKSQHQTIVTLRFFENFSYQQIAQILNVKEATVRVMLHRILNQLRNQLQTVFDGEI' A
#
# COMPACT_ATOMS: atom_id res chain seq x y z
N PRO A 1 2.66 -15.59 2.31
CA PRO A 1 2.04 -14.74 3.35
C PRO A 1 0.60 -14.37 3.00
N GLY A 2 -0.31 -14.36 3.98
CA GLY A 2 -1.63 -13.73 3.79
C GLY A 2 -1.52 -12.21 3.62
N LEU A 3 -2.56 -11.57 3.08
CA LEU A 3 -2.58 -10.12 2.78
C LEU A 3 -2.13 -9.25 3.97
N TYR A 4 -2.66 -9.51 5.17
CA TYR A 4 -2.32 -8.74 6.37
C TYR A 4 -0.83 -8.86 6.74
N ALA A 5 -0.24 -10.05 6.62
CA ALA A 5 1.17 -10.26 6.88
C ALA A 5 2.06 -9.53 5.84
N ALA A 6 1.65 -9.51 4.57
CA ALA A 6 2.34 -8.74 3.54
C ALA A 6 2.28 -7.23 3.80
N ILE A 7 1.11 -6.72 4.22
CA ILE A 7 0.96 -5.30 4.61
C ILE A 7 1.85 -4.97 5.81
N LEU A 8 1.90 -5.81 6.84
CA LEU A 8 2.76 -5.60 8.01
C LEU A 8 4.26 -5.58 7.67
N GLY A 9 4.66 -6.22 6.56
CA GLY A 9 6.03 -6.16 6.03
C GLY A 9 6.38 -4.88 5.28
N LEU A 10 5.42 -3.98 5.02
CA LEU A 10 5.68 -2.68 4.42
C LEU A 10 6.30 -1.72 5.44
N LYS A 11 6.97 -0.66 4.95
CA LYS A 11 7.38 0.47 5.81
C LYS A 11 6.14 1.10 6.47
N SER A 12 6.29 1.64 7.69
CA SER A 12 5.18 2.26 8.45
C SER A 12 4.36 3.26 7.63
N GLN A 13 5.03 4.18 6.92
CA GLN A 13 4.36 5.17 6.06
C GLN A 13 3.57 4.52 4.91
N HIS A 14 4.05 3.40 4.37
CA HIS A 14 3.34 2.66 3.31
C HIS A 14 2.11 1.94 3.87
N GLN A 15 2.22 1.37 5.08
CA GLN A 15 1.07 0.78 5.79
C GLN A 15 -0.03 1.84 5.98
N THR A 16 0.35 3.03 6.49
CA THR A 16 -0.60 4.15 6.66
C THR A 16 -1.31 4.52 5.37
N ILE A 17 -0.59 4.62 4.24
CA ILE A 17 -1.19 4.95 2.95
C ILE A 17 -2.20 3.88 2.51
N VAL A 18 -1.89 2.60 2.72
CA VAL A 18 -2.80 1.48 2.40
C VAL A 18 -4.04 1.51 3.30
N THR A 19 -3.85 1.69 4.61
CA THR A 19 -4.94 1.82 5.59
C THR A 19 -5.89 2.95 5.20
N LEU A 20 -5.36 4.16 5.03
CA LEU A 20 -6.18 5.33 4.67
C LEU A 20 -6.91 5.13 3.34
N ARG A 21 -6.25 4.52 2.33
CA ARG A 21 -6.86 4.36 1.01
C ARG A 21 -7.94 3.29 0.96
N PHE A 22 -7.68 2.11 1.51
CA PHE A 22 -8.51 0.92 1.26
C PHE A 22 -9.37 0.50 2.44
N PHE A 23 -9.00 0.87 3.66
CA PHE A 23 -9.77 0.54 4.86
C PHE A 23 -10.63 1.74 5.27
N GLU A 24 -10.07 2.95 5.21
CA GLU A 24 -10.77 4.20 5.56
C GLU A 24 -11.42 4.90 4.34
N ASN A 25 -11.20 4.40 3.12
CA ASN A 25 -11.75 4.92 1.86
C ASN A 25 -11.41 6.39 1.54
N PHE A 26 -10.26 6.90 2.00
CA PHE A 26 -9.86 8.28 1.71
C PHE A 26 -9.42 8.48 0.26
N SER A 27 -9.71 9.67 -0.27
CA SER A 27 -9.21 10.11 -1.57
C SER A 27 -7.70 10.38 -1.53
N TYR A 28 -7.03 10.38 -2.69
CA TYR A 28 -5.61 10.73 -2.76
C TYR A 28 -5.34 12.14 -2.24
N GLN A 29 -6.27 13.07 -2.47
CA GLN A 29 -6.20 14.44 -1.96
C GLN A 29 -6.25 14.49 -0.43
N GLN A 30 -7.18 13.76 0.20
CA GLN A 30 -7.30 13.69 1.66
C GLN A 30 -6.04 13.08 2.28
N ILE A 31 -5.53 11.99 1.71
CA ILE A 31 -4.27 11.36 2.16
C ILE A 31 -3.10 12.33 2.02
N ALA A 32 -3.02 13.08 0.92
CA ALA A 32 -1.97 14.05 0.67
C ALA A 32 -1.99 15.18 1.71
N GLN A 33 -3.18 15.66 2.08
CA GLN A 33 -3.35 16.65 3.15
C GLN A 33 -2.90 16.10 4.51
N ILE A 34 -3.31 14.88 4.88
CA ILE A 34 -2.93 14.23 6.14
C ILE A 34 -1.41 14.06 6.25
N LEU A 35 -0.77 13.64 5.16
CA LEU A 35 0.67 13.39 5.12
C LEU A 35 1.50 14.66 4.82
N ASN A 36 0.85 15.80 4.58
CA ASN A 36 1.47 17.05 4.15
C ASN A 36 2.41 16.89 2.93
N VAL A 37 1.92 16.22 1.90
CA VAL A 37 2.63 16.00 0.62
C VAL A 37 1.75 16.38 -0.57
N LYS A 38 2.33 16.40 -1.77
CA LYS A 38 1.56 16.56 -3.01
C LYS A 38 0.74 15.30 -3.30
N GLU A 39 -0.46 15.46 -3.85
CA GLU A 39 -1.30 14.32 -4.27
C GLU A 39 -0.58 13.39 -5.26
N ALA A 40 0.20 13.96 -6.19
CA ALA A 40 1.02 13.19 -7.11
C ALA A 40 2.00 12.25 -6.38
N THR A 41 2.57 12.69 -5.25
CA THR A 41 3.44 11.86 -4.41
C THR A 41 2.69 10.66 -3.84
N VAL A 42 1.44 10.85 -3.37
CA VAL A 42 0.59 9.76 -2.88
C VAL A 42 0.32 8.74 -3.98
N ARG A 43 -0.04 9.18 -5.19
CA ARG A 43 -0.28 8.28 -6.33
C ARG A 43 0.95 7.44 -6.69
N VAL A 44 2.13 8.06 -6.74
CA VAL A 44 3.40 7.36 -7.02
C VAL A 44 3.76 6.38 -5.91
N MET A 45 3.60 6.78 -4.64
CA MET A 45 3.84 5.89 -3.51
C MET A 45 2.89 4.70 -3.54
N LEU A 46 1.59 4.93 -3.73
CA LEU A 46 0.59 3.88 -3.76
C LEU A 46 0.86 2.87 -4.89
N HIS A 47 1.23 3.33 -6.08
CA HIS A 47 1.62 2.44 -7.17
C HIS A 47 2.81 1.54 -6.78
N ARG A 48 3.85 2.11 -6.16
CA ARG A 48 5.01 1.34 -5.68
C ARG A 48 4.63 0.32 -4.61
N ILE A 49 3.76 0.71 -3.68
CA ILE A 49 3.26 -0.17 -2.61
C ILE A 49 2.49 -1.35 -3.20
N LEU A 50 1.57 -1.10 -4.14
CA LEU A 50 0.78 -2.14 -4.78
C LEU A 50 1.65 -3.11 -5.60
N ASN A 51 2.70 -2.62 -6.28
CA ASN A 51 3.64 -3.50 -6.98
C ASN A 51 4.46 -4.34 -6.01
N GLN A 52 4.92 -3.77 -4.89
CA GLN A 52 5.62 -4.52 -3.86
C GLN A 52 4.73 -5.63 -3.27
N LEU A 53 3.48 -5.31 -2.91
CA LEU A 53 2.52 -6.29 -2.41
C LEU A 53 2.22 -7.36 -3.45
N ARG A 54 2.02 -6.99 -4.72
CA ARG A 54 1.81 -7.96 -5.81
C ARG A 54 2.95 -8.97 -5.89
N ASN A 55 4.20 -8.50 -5.93
CA ASN A 55 5.37 -9.38 -6.02
C ASN A 55 5.49 -10.30 -4.79
N GLN A 56 5.23 -9.76 -3.60
CA GLN A 56 5.25 -10.53 -2.35
C GLN A 56 4.14 -11.57 -2.26
N LEU A 57 3.01 -11.35 -2.92
CA LEU A 57 1.87 -12.27 -2.89
C LEU A 57 1.93 -13.28 -4.05
N GLN A 58 2.40 -12.89 -5.24
CA GLN A 58 2.58 -13.81 -6.37
C GLN A 58 3.57 -14.93 -6.05
N THR A 59 4.69 -14.60 -5.40
CA THR A 59 5.67 -15.60 -4.91
C THR A 59 5.08 -16.64 -3.96
N VAL A 60 3.93 -16.36 -3.34
CA VAL A 60 3.21 -17.30 -2.46
C VAL A 60 2.34 -18.23 -3.28
N PHE A 61 1.61 -17.67 -4.24
CA PHE A 61 0.71 -18.44 -5.10
C PHE A 61 1.47 -19.33 -6.08
N ASP A 62 2.63 -18.89 -6.56
CA ASP A 62 3.49 -19.68 -7.46
C ASP A 62 4.24 -20.82 -6.73
N GLY A 63 4.31 -20.78 -5.39
CA GLY A 63 4.93 -21.82 -4.55
C GLY A 63 3.96 -22.88 -4.02
N GLU A 64 2.68 -22.79 -4.37
CA GLU A 64 1.62 -23.76 -4.00
C GLU A 64 1.12 -24.59 -5.19
N ILE A 65 1.92 -24.69 -6.27
CA ILE A 65 1.68 -25.62 -7.40
C ILE A 65 2.73 -26.72 -7.42
#